data_AF-A0A8H6S4L3-F1
#
_entry.id   AF-A0A8H6S4L3-F1
#
_cell.length_a   1.000
_cell.length_b   1.000
_cell.length_c   1.000
_cell.angle_alpha   90.00
_cell.angle_beta   90.00
_cell.angle_gamma   90.00
#
_symmetry.space_group_name_H-M   'P 1'
#
loop_
_entity.id
_entity.type
_entity.pdbx_description
1 polymer ?
#
loop_
_entity_poly.entity_id
_entity_poly.type
_entity_poly.pdbx_seq_one_letter_code
_entity_poly.pdbx_strand_id
1 'polypeptide(L)'
;MSSDPRRLSNMMRILRIPISDEYLEQISGTAPLDVKAMTVKWLNVYHAPAPKCFAGMSAKRTIVKEVSLNREQHAQSRLQLVSEIEVTEELLDRHRNLAQAFIVTIIDECVSSAVSTVDYAEGGPGISPVSLSLNTTFHNPATLGSTLRLISTTIAAAGGIQSCGCEVWDLREQRLVANAVYSGMLSSAHRARL
;
A
#
# COMPACT_ATOMS: atom_id res chain seq x y z
N MET A 1 -12.61 -10.86 7.21
CA MET A 1 -12.50 -9.72 8.15
C MET A 1 -13.29 -10.05 9.40
N SER A 2 -12.69 -9.83 10.58
CA SER A 2 -13.35 -10.00 11.88
C SER A 2 -14.58 -9.09 11.98
N SER A 3 -15.69 -9.63 12.46
CA SER A 3 -16.93 -8.92 12.78
C SER A 3 -16.84 -8.02 14.02
N ASP A 4 -15.64 -7.76 14.55
CA ASP A 4 -15.44 -6.91 15.73
C ASP A 4 -15.76 -5.44 15.39
N PRO A 5 -16.86 -4.87 15.93
CA PRO A 5 -17.29 -3.51 15.64
C PRO A 5 -16.24 -2.46 16.05
N ARG A 6 -15.33 -2.78 16.99
CA ARG A 6 -14.26 -1.88 17.41
C ARG A 6 -13.21 -1.67 16.31
N ARG A 7 -12.95 -2.67 15.47
CA ARG A 7 -12.00 -2.56 14.35
C ARG A 7 -12.55 -1.68 13.24
N LEU A 8 -13.82 -1.84 12.89
CA LEU A 8 -14.51 -0.99 11.91
C LEU A 8 -14.59 0.47 12.38
N SER A 9 -14.92 0.68 13.66
CA SER A 9 -14.95 2.02 14.27
C SER A 9 -13.58 2.71 14.22
N ASN A 10 -12.50 2.00 14.55
CA ASN A 10 -11.14 2.56 14.49
C ASN A 10 -10.69 2.88 13.05
N MET A 11 -10.99 2.01 12.09
CA MET A 11 -10.70 2.25 10.67
C MET A 11 -11.40 3.53 10.18
N MET A 12 -12.72 3.64 10.41
CA MET A 12 -13.49 4.82 9.98
C MET A 12 -13.01 6.09 10.66
N ARG A 13 -12.57 6.01 11.93
CA ARG A 13 -11.95 7.13 12.63
C ARG A 13 -10.70 7.62 11.90
N ILE A 14 -9.79 6.73 11.53
CA ILE A 14 -8.52 7.08 10.88
C ILE A 14 -8.74 7.66 9.48
N LEU A 15 -9.63 7.07 8.68
CA LEU A 15 -9.94 7.58 7.34
C LEU A 15 -10.54 9.00 7.36
N ARG A 16 -11.11 9.43 8.49
CA ARG A 16 -11.65 10.79 8.70
C ARG A 16 -10.63 11.79 9.24
N ILE A 17 -9.46 11.33 9.71
CA ILE A 17 -8.42 12.24 10.19
C ILE A 17 -7.89 13.04 8.99
N PRO A 18 -7.96 14.38 9.01
CA PRO A 18 -7.37 15.18 7.95
C PRO A 18 -5.85 15.01 7.95
N ILE A 19 -5.28 14.92 6.76
CA ILE A 19 -3.84 15.01 6.54
C ILE A 19 -3.57 16.45 6.11
N SER A 20 -2.54 17.10 6.65
CA SER A 20 -2.26 18.50 6.32
C SER A 20 -1.86 18.67 4.86
N ASP A 21 -2.33 19.74 4.22
CA ASP A 21 -1.98 20.05 2.82
C ASP A 21 -0.46 20.23 2.66
N GLU A 22 0.21 20.86 3.64
CA GLU A 22 1.68 21.00 3.66
C GLU A 22 2.41 19.65 3.55
N TYR A 23 1.88 18.60 4.18
CA TYR A 23 2.45 17.24 4.05
C TYR A 23 2.13 16.64 2.68
N LEU A 24 0.90 16.81 2.19
CA LEU A 24 0.47 16.26 0.90
C LEU A 24 1.16 16.91 -0.30
N GLU A 25 1.51 18.19 -0.20
CA GLU A 25 2.26 18.93 -1.23
C GLU A 25 3.71 18.43 -1.36
N GLN A 26 4.29 17.87 -0.29
CA GLN A 26 5.61 17.23 -0.34
C GLN A 26 5.59 15.88 -1.05
N ILE A 27 4.41 15.26 -1.17
CA ILE A 27 4.23 14.04 -1.97
C ILE A 27 4.21 14.44 -3.44
N SER A 28 5.21 13.98 -4.18
CA SER A 28 5.32 14.25 -5.62
C SER A 28 4.24 13.52 -6.44
N GLY A 29 4.25 13.73 -7.76
CA GLY A 29 3.32 13.07 -8.68
C GLY A 29 2.05 13.87 -8.99
N THR A 30 1.32 13.40 -9.99
CA THR A 30 0.24 14.13 -10.66
C THR A 30 -1.12 14.03 -9.97
N ALA A 31 -1.26 13.21 -8.93
CA ALA A 31 -2.55 13.01 -8.28
C ALA A 31 -3.00 14.27 -7.49
N PRO A 32 -4.31 14.58 -7.48
CA PRO A 32 -4.90 15.58 -6.59
C PRO A 32 -4.62 15.31 -5.09
N LEU A 33 -4.70 16.36 -4.26
CA LEU A 33 -4.38 16.26 -2.82
C LEU A 33 -5.28 15.29 -2.05
N ASP A 34 -6.57 15.25 -2.37
CA ASP A 34 -7.53 14.32 -1.77
C ASP A 34 -7.22 12.86 -2.12
N VAL A 35 -6.77 12.60 -3.35
CA VAL A 35 -6.30 11.28 -3.80
C VAL A 35 -5.01 10.90 -3.08
N LYS A 36 -4.04 11.81 -2.96
CA LYS A 36 -2.82 11.62 -2.15
C LYS A 36 -3.16 11.30 -0.69
N ALA A 37 -4.12 12.02 -0.12
CA ALA A 37 -4.57 11.81 1.26
C ALA A 37 -5.16 10.42 1.45
N MET A 38 -5.90 9.90 0.48
CA MET A 38 -6.49 8.56 0.57
C MET A 38 -5.42 7.47 0.69
N THR A 39 -4.33 7.56 -0.08
CA THR A 39 -3.19 6.64 0.04
C THR A 39 -2.60 6.63 1.45
N VAL A 40 -2.32 7.82 1.99
CA VAL A 40 -1.72 8.00 3.30
C VAL A 40 -2.65 7.48 4.40
N LYS A 41 -3.95 7.75 4.28
CA LYS A 41 -4.97 7.29 5.23
C LYS A 41 -5.04 5.76 5.30
N TRP A 42 -4.97 5.05 4.17
CA TRP A 42 -4.98 3.59 4.18
C TRP A 42 -3.72 3.00 4.81
N LEU A 43 -2.55 3.56 4.51
CA LEU A 43 -1.31 3.17 5.20
C LEU A 43 -1.42 3.40 6.72
N ASN A 44 -1.95 4.55 7.15
CA ASN A 44 -2.23 4.83 8.55
C ASN A 44 -3.22 3.84 9.19
N VAL A 45 -4.18 3.29 8.44
CA VAL A 45 -5.08 2.23 8.92
C VAL A 45 -4.30 0.94 9.16
N TYR A 46 -3.43 0.52 8.24
CA TYR A 46 -2.62 -0.69 8.41
C TYR A 46 -1.60 -0.55 9.54
N HIS A 47 -1.07 0.67 9.71
CA HIS A 47 -0.10 1.02 10.74
C HIS A 47 -0.73 1.38 12.09
N ALA A 48 -2.05 1.44 12.16
CA ALA A 48 -2.75 1.79 13.38
C ALA A 48 -2.38 0.80 14.51
N PRO A 49 -2.21 1.27 15.75
CA PRO A 49 -1.95 0.40 16.89
C PRO A 49 -3.18 -0.46 17.22
N ALA A 50 -3.41 -1.51 16.45
CA ALA A 50 -4.19 -2.68 16.84
C ALA A 50 -3.28 -3.62 17.67
N PRO A 51 -3.80 -4.51 18.53
CA PRO A 51 -2.96 -5.31 19.41
C PRO A 51 -1.94 -6.13 18.60
N LYS A 52 -0.65 -5.94 18.91
CA LYS A 52 0.53 -6.71 18.47
C LYS A 52 0.35 -7.50 17.15
N CYS A 53 0.09 -6.82 16.04
CA CYS A 53 0.14 -7.46 14.72
C CYS A 53 1.59 -7.45 14.19
N PHE A 54 1.92 -8.42 13.35
CA PHE A 54 3.26 -8.65 12.80
C PHE A 54 3.86 -7.41 12.11
N ALA A 55 3.04 -6.63 11.40
CA ALA A 55 3.48 -5.47 10.63
C ALA A 55 3.55 -4.15 11.44
N GLY A 56 2.80 -4.04 12.55
CA GLY A 56 2.24 -2.75 12.97
C GLY A 56 3.24 -1.67 13.41
N MET A 57 4.37 -2.02 14.03
CA MET A 57 5.38 -1.02 14.41
C MET A 57 6.47 -0.84 13.35
N SER A 58 6.79 -1.92 12.64
CA SER A 58 7.85 -1.98 11.65
C SER A 58 7.46 -1.27 10.34
N ALA A 59 6.20 -1.36 9.93
CA ALA A 59 5.70 -0.75 8.69
C ALA A 59 5.42 0.76 8.80
N LYS A 60 5.29 1.31 10.03
CA LYS A 60 5.05 2.75 10.30
C LYS A 60 6.08 3.70 9.71
N ARG A 61 7.26 3.19 9.37
CA ARG A 61 8.34 3.98 8.77
C ARG A 61 8.22 4.11 7.25
N THR A 62 7.18 3.53 6.67
CA THR A 62 6.91 3.65 5.23
C THR A 62 6.43 5.06 4.92
N ILE A 63 7.16 5.73 4.04
CA ILE A 63 6.89 7.11 3.64
C ILE A 63 6.40 7.10 2.20
N VAL A 64 5.26 7.74 1.95
CA VAL A 64 4.77 7.97 0.58
C VAL A 64 5.61 9.07 -0.06
N LYS A 65 6.18 8.80 -1.23
CA LYS A 65 7.05 9.74 -1.97
C LYS A 65 6.38 10.30 -3.21
N GLU A 66 5.56 9.50 -3.87
CA GLU A 66 4.86 9.88 -5.10
C GLU A 66 3.49 9.21 -5.17
N VAL A 67 2.49 9.96 -5.63
CA VAL A 67 1.22 9.41 -6.11
C VAL A 67 0.90 10.06 -7.45
N SER A 68 0.86 9.24 -8.49
CA SER A 68 0.58 9.67 -9.86
C SER A 68 -0.67 8.96 -10.35
N LEU A 69 -1.66 9.74 -10.81
CA LEU A 69 -2.91 9.24 -11.37
C LEU A 69 -2.93 9.55 -12.86
N ASN A 70 -3.02 8.51 -13.68
CA ASN A 70 -3.18 8.61 -15.12
C ASN A 70 -4.63 8.24 -15.47
N ARG A 71 -5.37 9.22 -16.02
CA ARG A 71 -6.75 9.03 -16.49
C ARG A 71 -6.72 8.77 -17.98
N GLU A 72 -7.04 7.54 -18.38
CA GLU A 72 -7.17 7.17 -19.78
C GLU A 72 -8.63 7.44 -20.25
N GLN A 73 -8.83 8.08 -21.42
CA GLN A 73 -10.17 8.45 -21.90
C GLN A 73 -11.10 7.25 -22.19
N HIS A 74 -10.50 6.09 -22.50
CA HIS A 74 -11.22 4.88 -22.90
C HIS A 74 -10.86 3.65 -22.05
N ALA A 75 -10.14 3.84 -20.95
CA ALA A 75 -9.74 2.78 -20.05
C ALA A 75 -9.87 3.23 -18.58
N GLN A 76 -9.76 2.27 -17.67
CA GLN A 76 -9.73 2.56 -16.24
C GLN A 76 -8.51 3.41 -15.90
N SER A 77 -8.66 4.28 -14.91
CA SER A 77 -7.57 5.08 -14.39
C SER A 77 -6.50 4.15 -13.82
N ARG A 78 -5.24 4.54 -14.00
CA ARG A 78 -4.09 3.85 -13.43
C ARG A 78 -3.44 4.74 -12.39
N LEU A 79 -3.12 4.14 -11.24
CA LEU A 79 -2.43 4.81 -10.15
C LEU A 79 -1.07 4.17 -9.95
N GLN A 80 -0.05 5.00 -9.92
CA GLN A 80 1.29 4.65 -9.47
C GLN A 80 1.50 5.25 -8.07
N LEU A 81 1.86 4.40 -7.12
CA LEU A 81 2.24 4.74 -5.76
C LEU A 81 3.71 4.39 -5.55
N VAL A 82 4.52 5.38 -5.19
CA VAL A 82 5.90 5.17 -4.76
C VAL A 82 6.01 5.38 -3.25
N SER A 83 6.47 4.35 -2.55
CA SER A 83 6.73 4.38 -1.11
C SER A 83 8.18 4.01 -0.82
N GLU A 84 8.75 4.54 0.26
CA GLU A 84 10.10 4.22 0.71
C GLU A 84 10.11 3.75 2.16
N ILE A 85 11.00 2.80 2.48
CA ILE A 85 11.25 2.33 3.84
C ILE A 85 12.73 1.99 4.04
N GLU A 86 13.29 2.38 5.18
CA GLU A 86 14.64 2.01 5.58
C GLU A 86 14.67 0.61 6.22
N VAL A 87 15.66 -0.20 5.82
CA VAL A 87 15.92 -1.50 6.43
C VAL A 87 16.66 -1.31 7.75
N THR A 88 15.99 -1.63 8.85
CA THR A 88 16.55 -1.53 10.21
C THR A 88 16.68 -2.91 10.85
N GLU A 89 17.38 -2.97 11.99
CA GLU A 89 17.81 -4.23 12.62
C GLU A 89 16.66 -5.18 12.97
N GLU A 90 15.51 -4.65 13.40
CA GLU A 90 14.32 -5.42 13.74
C GLU A 90 13.60 -6.05 12.54
N LEU A 91 14.00 -5.68 11.31
CA LEU A 91 13.44 -6.21 10.07
C LEU A 91 14.27 -7.37 9.51
N LEU A 92 15.42 -7.66 10.11
CA LEU A 92 16.37 -8.63 9.60
C LEU A 92 15.97 -10.06 9.99
N ASP A 93 16.33 -11.00 9.13
CA ASP A 93 16.33 -12.42 9.42
C ASP A 93 17.61 -12.85 10.14
N ARG A 94 17.73 -14.15 10.44
CA ARG A 94 18.91 -14.74 11.09
C ARG A 94 20.21 -14.59 10.28
N HIS A 95 20.12 -14.30 8.99
CA HIS A 95 21.25 -14.08 8.07
C HIS A 95 21.61 -12.61 7.92
N ARG A 96 20.96 -11.73 8.69
CA ARG A 96 21.13 -10.27 8.64
C ARG A 96 20.70 -9.62 7.32
N ASN A 97 19.86 -10.30 6.55
CA ASN A 97 19.16 -9.72 5.41
C ASN A 97 17.74 -9.34 5.82
N LEU A 98 17.09 -8.45 5.08
CA LEU A 98 15.69 -8.14 5.29
C LEU A 98 14.84 -9.42 5.19
N ALA A 99 14.03 -9.68 6.21
CA ALA A 99 13.14 -10.82 6.24
C ALA A 99 12.16 -10.76 5.05
N GLN A 100 12.13 -11.81 4.23
CA GLN A 100 11.24 -11.87 3.06
C GLN A 100 9.76 -11.72 3.44
N ALA A 101 9.36 -12.25 4.59
CA ALA A 101 8.00 -12.07 5.11
C ALA A 101 7.64 -10.59 5.34
N PHE A 102 8.62 -9.77 5.75
CA PHE A 102 8.42 -8.33 5.89
C PHE A 102 8.27 -7.64 4.54
N ILE A 103 9.05 -8.03 3.52
CA ILE A 103 8.91 -7.53 2.14
C ILE A 103 7.49 -7.79 1.63
N VAL A 104 6.99 -9.03 1.76
CA VAL A 104 5.64 -9.39 1.32
C VAL A 104 4.58 -8.58 2.07
N THR A 105 4.77 -8.36 3.38
CA THR A 105 3.86 -7.57 4.21
C THR A 105 3.76 -6.13 3.71
N ILE A 106 4.90 -5.48 3.45
CA ILE A 106 4.89 -4.09 3.02
C ILE A 106 4.40 -3.93 1.58
N ILE A 107 4.64 -4.93 0.72
CA ILE A 107 4.03 -5.00 -0.61
C ILE A 107 2.51 -5.03 -0.46
N ASP A 108 1.95 -5.94 0.36
CA ASP A 108 0.51 -6.10 0.57
C ASP A 108 -0.18 -4.78 1.00
N GLU A 109 0.45 -4.03 1.91
CA GLU A 109 -0.04 -2.72 2.34
C GLU A 109 0.00 -1.67 1.21
N CYS A 110 1.11 -1.59 0.49
CA CYS A 110 1.28 -0.60 -0.59
C CYS A 110 0.34 -0.88 -1.76
N VAL A 111 0.21 -2.13 -2.20
CA VAL A 111 -0.70 -2.50 -3.31
C VAL A 111 -2.16 -2.34 -2.91
N SER A 112 -2.54 -2.70 -1.69
CA SER A 112 -3.91 -2.52 -1.20
C SER A 112 -4.27 -1.04 -1.08
N SER A 113 -3.35 -0.21 -0.58
CA SER A 113 -3.52 1.25 -0.53
C SER A 113 -3.67 1.85 -1.94
N ALA A 114 -2.83 1.44 -2.90
CA ALA A 114 -2.89 1.92 -4.28
C ALA A 114 -4.25 1.59 -4.94
N VAL A 115 -4.72 0.34 -4.76
CA VAL A 115 -6.00 -0.12 -5.30
C VAL A 115 -7.19 0.62 -4.66
N SER A 116 -7.15 0.83 -3.34
CA SER A 116 -8.19 1.62 -2.65
C SER A 116 -8.21 3.07 -3.13
N THR A 117 -7.03 3.62 -3.40
CA THR A 117 -6.89 5.01 -3.82
C THR A 117 -7.41 5.20 -5.25
N VAL A 118 -7.13 4.28 -6.17
CA VAL A 118 -7.65 4.41 -7.54
C VAL A 118 -9.17 4.25 -7.57
N ASP A 119 -9.75 3.35 -6.77
CA ASP A 119 -11.20 3.22 -6.62
C ASP A 119 -11.83 4.54 -6.13
N TYR A 120 -11.24 5.17 -5.11
CA TYR A 120 -11.67 6.50 -4.65
C TYR A 120 -11.57 7.57 -5.75
N ALA A 121 -10.46 7.59 -6.50
CA ALA A 121 -10.24 8.56 -7.56
C ALA A 121 -11.22 8.41 -8.75
N GLU A 122 -11.79 7.23 -8.93
CA GLU A 122 -12.85 6.92 -9.91
C GLU A 122 -14.27 7.18 -9.37
N GLY A 123 -14.39 7.74 -8.15
CA GLY A 123 -15.68 8.03 -7.51
C GLY A 123 -16.26 6.85 -6.72
N GLY A 124 -15.49 5.77 -6.58
CA GLY A 124 -15.83 4.64 -5.71
C GLY A 124 -15.67 4.97 -4.22
N PRO A 125 -16.07 4.04 -3.34
CA PRO A 125 -16.01 4.24 -1.89
C PRO A 125 -14.58 4.28 -1.32
N GLY A 126 -13.57 3.93 -2.11
CA GLY A 126 -12.18 3.88 -1.70
C GLY A 126 -11.90 2.80 -0.66
N ILE A 127 -12.61 1.67 -0.72
CA ILE A 127 -12.53 0.61 0.30
C ILE A 127 -11.40 -0.34 -0.05
N SER A 128 -10.52 -0.60 0.93
CA SER A 128 -9.50 -1.63 0.79
C SER A 128 -10.11 -3.00 0.50
N PRO A 129 -9.74 -3.63 -0.62
CA PRO A 129 -10.10 -5.02 -0.85
C PRO A 129 -9.44 -5.93 0.19
N VAL A 130 -9.97 -7.14 0.29
CA VAL A 130 -9.30 -8.24 0.97
C VAL A 130 -8.33 -8.87 -0.02
N SER A 131 -7.06 -9.01 0.39
CA SER A 131 -6.02 -9.69 -0.38
C SER A 131 -6.43 -11.13 -0.67
N LEU A 132 -6.59 -11.46 -1.96
CA LEU A 132 -6.96 -12.79 -2.43
C LEU A 132 -5.71 -13.60 -2.81
N SER A 133 -4.79 -12.97 -3.54
CA SER A 133 -3.50 -13.57 -3.89
C SER A 133 -2.41 -12.51 -3.96
N LEU A 134 -1.20 -12.91 -3.58
CA LEU A 134 0.01 -12.11 -3.70
C LEU A 134 1.15 -13.04 -4.12
N ASN A 135 1.52 -12.97 -5.39
CA ASN A 135 2.58 -13.80 -5.95
C ASN A 135 3.85 -12.97 -6.05
N THR A 136 4.87 -13.30 -5.26
CA THR A 136 6.11 -12.54 -5.16
C THR A 136 7.30 -13.37 -5.64
N THR A 137 8.15 -12.78 -6.48
CA THR A 137 9.45 -13.35 -6.86
C THR A 137 10.56 -12.52 -6.24
N PHE A 138 11.51 -13.18 -5.59
CA PHE A 138 12.68 -12.54 -4.98
C PHE A 138 13.89 -12.72 -5.88
N HIS A 139 14.58 -11.62 -6.16
CA HIS A 139 15.74 -11.58 -7.05
C HIS A 139 17.04 -11.36 -6.27
N ASN A 140 16.99 -10.51 -5.23
CA ASN A 140 18.16 -10.03 -4.53
C ASN A 140 17.84 -9.82 -3.04
N PRO A 141 18.79 -10.08 -2.10
CA PRO A 141 18.61 -9.71 -0.70
C PRO A 141 18.73 -8.20 -0.50
N ALA A 142 18.05 -7.64 0.50
CA ALA A 142 18.29 -6.28 0.98
C ALA A 142 18.98 -6.32 2.36
N THR A 143 19.87 -5.37 2.64
CA THR A 143 20.70 -5.39 3.86
C THR A 143 20.43 -4.20 4.76
N LEU A 144 20.86 -4.29 6.02
CA LEU A 144 20.77 -3.21 7.01
C LEU A 144 21.26 -1.86 6.46
N GLY A 145 20.48 -0.81 6.68
CA GLY A 145 20.76 0.55 6.21
C GLY A 145 20.45 0.81 4.74
N SER A 146 19.92 -0.18 4.01
CA SER A 146 19.42 0.05 2.64
C SER A 146 18.06 0.76 2.69
N THR A 147 17.79 1.66 1.76
CA THR A 147 16.45 2.21 1.55
C THR A 147 15.77 1.45 0.43
N LEU A 148 14.63 0.86 0.72
CA LEU A 148 13.79 0.21 -0.28
C LEU A 148 12.81 1.20 -0.87
N ARG A 149 12.66 1.18 -2.19
CA ARG A 149 11.62 1.87 -2.94
C ARG A 149 10.63 0.86 -3.50
N LEU A 150 9.37 1.00 -3.10
CA LEU A 150 8.25 0.19 -3.57
C LEU A 150 7.48 1.00 -4.61
N ILE A 151 7.32 0.44 -5.80
CA ILE A 151 6.59 1.06 -6.91
C ILE A 151 5.37 0.18 -7.20
N SER A 152 4.21 0.58 -6.68
CA SER A 152 2.93 -0.10 -6.89
C SER A 152 2.15 0.53 -8.03
N THR A 153 1.81 -0.25 -9.05
CA THR A 153 1.07 0.22 -10.23
C THR A 153 -0.23 -0.57 -10.39
N THR A 154 -1.37 0.11 -10.35
CA THR A 154 -2.67 -0.54 -10.54
C THR A 154 -2.83 -1.00 -11.99
N ILE A 155 -3.34 -2.22 -12.18
CA ILE A 155 -3.50 -2.85 -13.50
C ILE A 155 -4.98 -2.82 -13.91
N ALA A 156 -5.86 -3.28 -13.03
CA ALA A 156 -7.32 -3.24 -13.20
C ALA A 156 -8.00 -2.98 -11.86
N ALA A 157 -8.98 -2.08 -11.84
CA ALA A 157 -9.69 -1.66 -10.63
C ALA A 157 -11.21 -1.93 -10.67
N ALA A 158 -11.82 -2.14 -11.84
CA ALA A 158 -13.24 -2.44 -11.95
C ALA A 158 -13.53 -3.92 -12.27
N GLY A 159 -14.72 -4.41 -11.88
CA GLY A 159 -15.20 -5.76 -12.21
C GLY A 159 -15.05 -6.81 -11.10
N GLY A 160 -14.71 -6.39 -9.87
CA GLY A 160 -14.82 -7.22 -8.66
C GLY A 160 -13.53 -7.89 -8.18
N ILE A 161 -12.55 -8.12 -9.07
CA ILE A 161 -11.16 -8.42 -8.71
C ILE A 161 -10.30 -7.24 -9.13
N GLN A 162 -9.59 -6.68 -8.16
CA GLN A 162 -8.67 -5.58 -8.36
C GLN A 162 -7.24 -6.13 -8.40
N SER A 163 -6.40 -5.60 -9.28
CA SER A 163 -5.03 -6.08 -9.47
C SER A 163 -4.01 -4.96 -9.50
N CYS A 164 -2.83 -5.25 -8.97
CA CYS A 164 -1.74 -4.28 -8.84
C CYS A 164 -0.40 -5.02 -8.95
N GLY A 165 0.53 -4.46 -9.72
CA GLY A 165 1.92 -4.89 -9.75
C GLY A 165 2.73 -4.09 -8.73
N CYS A 166 3.76 -4.69 -8.14
CA CYS A 166 4.68 -3.98 -7.27
C CYS A 166 6.12 -4.38 -7.58
N GLU A 167 7.01 -3.41 -7.72
CA GLU A 167 8.46 -3.62 -7.77
C GLU A 167 9.11 -3.06 -6.51
N VAL A 168 10.08 -3.78 -5.96
CA VAL A 168 10.84 -3.37 -4.79
C VAL A 168 12.30 -3.22 -5.20
N TRP A 169 12.81 -1.99 -5.11
CA TRP A 169 14.16 -1.63 -5.49
C TRP A 169 14.99 -1.28 -4.27
N ASP A 170 16.22 -1.78 -4.21
CA ASP A 170 17.23 -1.31 -3.25
C ASP A 170 17.92 -0.06 -3.84
N LEU A 171 17.72 1.10 -3.21
CA LEU A 171 18.30 2.36 -3.68
C LEU A 171 19.80 2.48 -3.38
N ARG A 172 20.33 1.70 -2.45
CA ARG A 172 21.77 1.71 -2.17
C ARG A 172 22.52 0.93 -3.24
N GLU A 173 22.04 -0.27 -3.53
CA GLU A 173 22.67 -1.19 -4.49
C GLU A 173 22.11 -1.08 -5.92
N GLN A 174 21.11 -0.21 -6.14
CA GLN A 174 20.50 0.08 -7.44
C GLN A 174 20.02 -1.18 -8.19
N ARG A 175 19.36 -2.10 -7.47
CA ARG A 175 18.91 -3.39 -8.01
C ARG A 175 17.52 -3.78 -7.53
N LEU A 176 16.84 -4.58 -8.35
CA LEU A 176 15.54 -5.13 -8.04
C LEU A 176 15.66 -6.20 -6.94
N VAL A 177 15.03 -5.99 -5.80
CA VAL A 177 14.96 -6.92 -4.66
C VAL A 177 13.87 -7.97 -4.88
N ALA A 178 12.68 -7.52 -5.24
CA ALA A 178 11.52 -8.37 -5.48
C ALA A 178 10.55 -7.72 -6.44
N ASN A 179 9.70 -8.51 -7.08
CA ASN A 179 8.49 -8.03 -7.74
C ASN A 179 7.30 -8.90 -7.35
N ALA A 180 6.09 -8.33 -7.41
CA ALA A 180 4.88 -9.01 -7.04
C ALA A 180 3.69 -8.66 -7.91
N VAL A 181 2.75 -9.60 -8.03
CA VAL A 181 1.42 -9.39 -8.60
C VAL A 181 0.38 -9.69 -7.54
N TYR A 182 -0.41 -8.68 -7.23
CA TYR A 182 -1.49 -8.69 -6.27
C TYR A 182 -2.84 -8.86 -6.95
N SER A 183 -3.73 -9.61 -6.32
CA SER A 183 -5.17 -9.56 -6.59
C SER A 183 -5.95 -9.43 -5.29
N GLY A 184 -6.90 -8.50 -5.27
CA GLY A 184 -7.79 -8.24 -4.15
C GLY A 184 -9.24 -8.37 -4.58
N MET A 185 -10.13 -8.63 -3.61
CA MET A 185 -11.57 -8.66 -3.85
C MET A 185 -12.32 -7.90 -2.76
N LEU A 186 -13.42 -7.23 -3.16
CA LEU A 186 -14.35 -6.68 -2.20
C LEU A 186 -15.06 -7.81 -1.46
N SER A 187 -15.06 -7.75 -0.13
CA SER A 187 -15.77 -8.71 0.71
C SER A 187 -17.29 -8.63 0.49
N SER A 188 -17.99 -9.75 0.67
CA SER A 188 -19.45 -9.83 0.54
C SER A 188 -20.19 -8.83 1.43
N ALA A 189 -19.64 -8.53 2.61
CA ALA A 189 -20.19 -7.53 3.53
C ALA A 189 -20.18 -6.09 2.96
N HIS A 190 -19.24 -5.76 2.07
CA HIS A 190 -19.20 -4.45 1.40
C HIS A 190 -20.05 -4.43 0.13
N ARG A 191 -20.14 -5.54 -0.61
CA ARG A 191 -21.06 -5.64 -1.78
C ARG A 191 -22.53 -5.48 -1.41
N ALA A 192 -22.94 -5.87 -0.20
CA ALA A 192 -24.33 -5.73 0.25
C ALA A 192 -24.71 -4.30 0.67
N ARG A 193 -23.78 -3.34 0.64
CA ARG A 193 -23.97 -1.94 1.09
C ARG A 193 -23.67 -0.90 0.02
N LEU A 194 -23.32 -1.34 -1.19
CA LEU A 194 -23.24 -0.54 -2.41
C LEU A 194 -24.58 -0.65 -3.16
#